data_AF-A0A4R0R440-F1
#
_entry.id   AF-A0A4R0R440-F1
#
_cell.length_a   1.000
_cell.length_b   1.000
_cell.length_c   1.000
_cell.angle_alpha   90.00
_cell.angle_beta   90.00
_cell.angle_gamma   90.00
#
_symmetry.space_group_name_H-M   'P 1'
#
loop_
_entity.id
_entity.type
_entity.pdbx_description
1 polymer ?
#
loop_
_entity_poly.entity_id
_entity_poly.type
_entity_poly.pdbx_seq_one_letter_code
_entity_poly.pdbx_strand_id
1 'polypeptide(L)'
;MGYEGCTKISHAPSYAEFLEEYLIPNMPVIIGPALVTSWPAFSTWTVPSKSGTDGKEDDPTTREIHWQYLVDRYGHFEVSVADCASVDVDGNQERDTRLFRDVVSLWQNGEGRTLYVKDWHLPNAVETEDPGKAFYTTPDIFRDDWMNAYYSAYTGDDFRFVYVGASGTFTPLHRDVYTSYSWSTNICGRKRWWLFDPQTTDVRHLAHVHRPSLLAYDVRHADPVKFPHLANVKAMVVDQKAGETIFV
;
A
#
# COMPACT_ATOMS: atom_id res chain seq x y z
N MET A 1 0.14 11.41 -27.37
CA MET A 1 1.36 10.83 -26.80
C MET A 1 0.92 9.59 -26.04
N GLY A 2 1.41 8.41 -26.43
CA GLY A 2 0.92 7.17 -25.84
C GLY A 2 1.34 7.07 -24.38
N TYR A 3 0.43 6.63 -23.51
CA TYR A 3 0.77 6.21 -22.14
C TYR A 3 1.74 5.02 -22.24
N GLU A 4 3.04 5.32 -22.29
CA GLU A 4 4.12 4.44 -21.84
C GLU A 4 4.00 4.32 -20.32
N GLY A 5 4.39 3.17 -19.76
CA GLY A 5 4.09 2.79 -18.38
C GLY A 5 4.62 3.78 -17.33
N CYS A 6 4.18 3.62 -16.08
CA CYS A 6 4.65 4.36 -14.92
C CYS A 6 6.18 4.49 -14.93
N THR A 7 6.69 5.73 -14.88
CA THR A 7 8.14 6.00 -14.88
C THR A 7 8.79 5.27 -13.72
N LYS A 8 9.94 4.64 -13.96
CA LYS A 8 10.74 3.96 -12.93
C LYS A 8 12.12 4.60 -12.84
N ILE A 9 12.49 5.09 -11.67
CA ILE A 9 13.83 5.63 -11.37
C ILE A 9 14.53 4.76 -10.32
N SER A 10 15.83 4.55 -10.46
CA SER A 10 16.62 3.71 -9.54
C SER A 10 17.28 4.49 -8.41
N HIS A 11 17.46 5.80 -8.58
CA HIS A 11 18.01 6.71 -7.57
C HIS A 11 16.91 7.33 -6.72
N ALA A 12 17.27 7.81 -5.54
CA ALA A 12 16.42 8.71 -4.77
C ALA A 12 16.52 10.11 -5.42
N PRO A 13 15.41 10.67 -5.95
CA PRO A 13 15.45 11.97 -6.59
C PRO A 13 15.70 13.07 -5.57
N SER A 14 16.23 14.21 -6.02
CA SER A 14 16.19 15.41 -5.20
C SER A 14 14.73 15.91 -5.04
N TYR A 15 14.45 16.71 -4.02
CA TYR A 15 13.11 17.31 -3.89
C TYR A 15 12.74 18.16 -5.12
N ALA A 16 13.68 18.91 -5.69
CA ALA A 16 13.42 19.72 -6.88
C ALA A 16 13.06 18.87 -8.11
N GLU A 17 13.78 17.76 -8.33
CA GLU A 17 13.45 16.79 -9.38
C GLU A 17 12.07 16.18 -9.14
N PHE A 18 11.79 15.74 -7.91
CA PHE A 18 10.49 15.17 -7.56
C PHE A 18 9.34 16.15 -7.77
N LEU A 19 9.54 17.40 -7.36
CA LEU A 19 8.58 18.48 -7.48
C LEU A 19 8.19 18.75 -8.93
N GLU A 20 9.19 18.97 -9.79
CA GLU A 20 8.99 19.40 -11.18
C GLU A 20 8.52 18.26 -12.10
N GLU A 21 9.01 17.04 -11.90
CA GLU A 21 8.75 15.93 -12.82
C GLU A 21 7.53 15.08 -12.42
N TYR A 22 7.15 15.06 -11.14
CA TYR A 22 6.10 14.15 -10.63
C TYR A 22 5.00 14.85 -9.84
N LEU A 23 5.36 15.69 -8.85
CA LEU A 23 4.38 16.30 -7.95
C LEU A 23 3.52 17.37 -8.64
N ILE A 24 4.14 18.33 -9.32
CA ILE A 24 3.41 19.39 -10.07
C ILE A 24 2.65 18.80 -11.26
N PRO A 25 3.24 17.91 -12.08
CA PRO A 25 2.55 17.35 -13.23
C PRO A 25 1.46 16.32 -12.89
N ASN A 26 1.35 15.89 -11.63
CA ASN A 26 0.47 14.80 -11.19
C ASN A 26 0.77 13.50 -11.97
N MET A 27 2.04 13.08 -11.95
CA MET A 27 2.52 11.90 -12.66
C MET A 27 3.03 10.85 -11.68
N PRO A 28 2.50 9.61 -11.72
CA PRO A 28 2.95 8.56 -10.83
C PRO A 28 4.37 8.11 -11.18
N VAL A 29 5.15 7.73 -10.16
CA VAL A 29 6.53 7.24 -10.32
C VAL A 29 6.82 6.09 -9.37
N ILE A 30 7.59 5.12 -9.84
CA ILE A 30 8.24 4.11 -9.01
C ILE A 30 9.68 4.54 -8.75
N ILE A 31 10.01 4.69 -7.48
CA ILE A 31 11.34 5.03 -6.98
C ILE A 31 11.98 3.77 -6.40
N GLY A 32 13.22 3.50 -6.80
CA GLY A 32 13.96 2.31 -6.41
C GLY A 32 14.32 2.26 -4.91
N PRO A 33 14.87 1.12 -4.46
CA PRO A 33 15.17 0.88 -3.04
C PRO A 33 16.08 1.91 -2.39
N ALA A 34 16.91 2.62 -3.16
CA ALA A 34 17.81 3.67 -2.70
C ALA A 34 17.12 4.68 -1.77
N LEU A 35 15.84 5.00 -2.01
CA LEU A 35 15.05 5.95 -1.22
C LEU A 35 14.86 5.52 0.25
N VAL A 36 14.80 4.21 0.50
CA VAL A 36 14.30 3.65 1.76
C VAL A 36 15.23 2.60 2.37
N THR A 37 16.44 2.43 1.81
CA THR A 37 17.43 1.44 2.28
C THR A 37 17.80 1.56 3.76
N SER A 38 17.66 2.74 4.35
CA SER A 38 17.97 3.00 5.75
C SER A 38 16.89 2.55 6.73
N TRP A 39 15.70 2.14 6.25
CA TRP A 39 14.59 1.81 7.14
C TRP A 39 14.82 0.49 7.90
N PRO A 40 14.68 0.49 9.24
CA PRO A 40 14.76 -0.74 10.03
C PRO A 40 13.79 -1.84 9.60
N ALA A 41 12.63 -1.49 9.02
CA ALA A 41 11.66 -2.46 8.53
C ALA A 41 12.26 -3.47 7.53
N PHE A 42 13.17 -3.05 6.63
CA PHE A 42 13.75 -3.97 5.66
C PHE A 42 14.60 -5.05 6.30
N SER A 43 15.36 -4.73 7.35
CA SER A 43 16.23 -5.70 8.03
C SER A 43 15.49 -6.52 9.09
N THR A 44 14.41 -5.99 9.67
CA THR A 44 13.70 -6.62 10.80
C THR A 44 12.45 -7.39 10.38
N TRP A 45 11.68 -6.88 9.42
CA TRP A 45 10.39 -7.47 9.02
C TRP A 45 10.54 -8.56 7.98
N THR A 46 11.74 -8.74 7.43
CA THR A 46 12.01 -9.74 6.40
C THR A 46 13.28 -10.52 6.72
N VAL A 47 13.32 -11.77 6.30
CA VAL A 47 14.49 -12.66 6.41
C VAL A 47 14.82 -13.23 5.02
N PRO A 48 16.07 -13.63 4.75
CA PRO A 48 16.41 -14.34 3.52
C PRO A 48 15.53 -15.58 3.33
N SER A 49 15.00 -15.81 2.13
CA SER A 49 14.14 -16.99 1.93
C SER A 49 14.94 -18.28 2.01
N LYS A 50 14.36 -19.27 2.70
CA LYS A 50 14.93 -20.63 2.82
C LYS A 50 14.96 -21.40 1.50
N SER A 51 14.25 -20.92 0.48
CA SER A 51 14.13 -21.57 -0.83
C SER A 51 15.19 -21.12 -1.86
N GLY A 52 16.01 -20.12 -1.52
CA GLY A 52 17.11 -19.65 -2.36
C GLY A 52 18.38 -20.48 -2.17
N THR A 53 18.67 -21.34 -3.13
CA THR A 53 19.88 -22.15 -3.26
C THR A 53 21.18 -21.33 -3.14
N ASP A 54 22.12 -21.85 -2.35
CA ASP A 54 23.58 -21.80 -2.53
C ASP A 54 24.19 -20.50 -3.07
N GLY A 55 24.49 -19.56 -2.17
CA GLY A 55 25.61 -18.62 -2.35
C GLY A 55 25.39 -17.43 -3.28
N LYS A 56 24.16 -17.08 -3.66
CA LYS A 56 23.87 -15.77 -4.28
C LYS A 56 23.71 -14.70 -3.20
N GLU A 57 24.17 -13.48 -3.53
CA GLU A 57 24.03 -12.28 -2.68
C GLU A 57 22.58 -12.08 -2.19
N ASP A 58 22.43 -11.45 -1.02
CA ASP A 58 21.14 -11.13 -0.39
C ASP A 58 20.30 -10.22 -1.31
N ASP A 59 19.47 -10.83 -2.16
CA ASP A 59 18.56 -10.14 -3.08
C ASP A 59 17.25 -9.78 -2.33
N PRO A 60 16.95 -8.49 -2.12
CA PRO A 60 15.74 -8.04 -1.43
C PRO A 60 14.44 -8.57 -2.04
N THR A 61 14.43 -8.91 -3.34
CA THR A 61 13.26 -9.43 -4.04
C THR A 61 12.95 -10.89 -3.74
N THR A 62 13.86 -11.58 -3.04
CA THR A 62 13.75 -13.00 -2.67
C THR A 62 13.51 -13.21 -1.17
N ARG A 63 13.33 -12.12 -0.40
CA ARG A 63 13.12 -12.19 1.05
C ARG A 63 11.69 -12.60 1.39
N GLU A 64 11.52 -13.23 2.54
CA GLU A 64 10.23 -13.64 3.09
C GLU A 64 9.92 -12.86 4.38
N ILE A 65 8.63 -12.77 4.74
CA ILE A 65 8.20 -12.04 5.94
C ILE A 65 8.71 -12.77 7.19
N HIS A 66 9.30 -12.01 8.11
CA HIS A 66 9.75 -12.49 9.40
C HIS A 66 8.58 -12.53 10.40
N TRP A 67 7.69 -13.50 10.23
CA TRP A 67 6.45 -13.59 11.01
C TRP A 67 6.67 -13.62 12.52
N GLN A 68 7.68 -14.36 13.00
CA GLN A 68 7.99 -14.45 14.43
C GLN A 68 8.28 -13.06 15.01
N TYR A 69 9.16 -12.28 14.37
CA TYR A 69 9.45 -10.92 14.81
C TYR A 69 8.20 -10.02 14.81
N LEU A 70 7.39 -10.07 13.75
CA LEU A 70 6.18 -9.24 13.66
C LEU A 70 5.16 -9.62 14.74
N VAL A 71 5.00 -10.91 15.06
CA VAL A 71 4.11 -11.37 16.14
C VAL A 71 4.66 -10.96 17.50
N ASP A 72 5.96 -11.15 17.75
CA ASP A 72 6.58 -10.80 19.03
C ASP A 72 6.52 -9.29 19.30
N ARG A 73 6.68 -8.48 18.25
CA ARG A 73 6.74 -7.03 18.36
C ARG A 73 5.38 -6.35 18.27
N TYR A 74 4.47 -6.85 17.45
CA TYR A 74 3.20 -6.18 17.10
C TYR A 74 1.97 -7.06 17.28
N GLY A 75 2.12 -8.32 17.69
CA GLY A 75 1.03 -9.29 17.78
C GLY A 75 -0.06 -8.97 18.80
N HIS A 76 0.19 -8.04 19.73
CA HIS A 76 -0.79 -7.57 20.70
C HIS A 76 -1.68 -6.44 20.20
N PHE A 77 -1.36 -5.81 19.08
CA PHE A 77 -2.21 -4.78 18.51
C PHE A 77 -3.49 -5.37 17.92
N GLU A 78 -4.61 -4.70 18.20
CA GLU A 78 -5.84 -4.88 17.45
C GLU A 78 -5.71 -4.24 16.07
N VAL A 79 -6.12 -4.97 15.04
CA VAL A 79 -6.03 -4.56 13.65
C VAL A 79 -7.37 -4.71 12.95
N SER A 80 -7.67 -3.80 12.02
CA SER A 80 -8.79 -3.96 11.10
C SER A 80 -8.40 -4.96 10.01
N VAL A 81 -9.22 -5.98 9.84
CA VAL A 81 -9.01 -7.05 8.86
C VAL A 81 -10.18 -7.04 7.88
N ALA A 82 -9.88 -6.83 6.61
CA ALA A 82 -10.84 -6.93 5.51
C ALA A 82 -10.84 -8.35 4.94
N ASP A 83 -12.01 -8.94 4.71
CA ASP A 83 -12.13 -10.18 3.91
C ASP A 83 -12.35 -9.82 2.44
N CYS A 84 -11.35 -10.11 1.60
CA CYS A 84 -11.41 -9.81 0.17
C CYS A 84 -12.44 -10.68 -0.59
N ALA A 85 -12.97 -11.74 0.02
CA ALA A 85 -13.95 -12.63 -0.60
C ALA A 85 -15.41 -12.28 -0.28
N SER A 86 -15.68 -11.38 0.67
CA SER A 86 -17.03 -10.96 1.01
C SER A 86 -17.19 -9.45 0.89
N VAL A 87 -18.45 -9.04 0.68
CA VAL A 87 -18.84 -7.63 0.62
C VAL A 87 -20.02 -7.38 1.55
N ASP A 88 -20.03 -6.23 2.21
CA ASP A 88 -21.12 -5.80 3.06
C ASP A 88 -22.32 -5.29 2.25
N VAL A 89 -23.36 -4.83 2.96
CA VAL A 89 -24.58 -4.29 2.35
C VAL A 89 -24.34 -3.05 1.48
N ASP A 90 -23.23 -2.35 1.73
CA ASP A 90 -22.80 -1.17 1.01
C ASP A 90 -21.76 -1.50 -0.07
N GLY A 91 -21.48 -2.79 -0.32
CA GLY A 91 -20.55 -3.24 -1.35
C GLY A 91 -19.07 -3.00 -1.01
N ASN A 92 -18.73 -2.66 0.24
CA ASN A 92 -17.35 -2.60 0.70
C ASN A 92 -16.89 -3.98 1.17
N GLN A 93 -15.57 -4.19 1.27
CA GLN A 93 -15.05 -5.39 1.93
C GLN A 93 -15.59 -5.49 3.35
N GLU A 94 -16.15 -6.65 3.72
CA GLU A 94 -16.53 -6.89 5.12
C GLU A 94 -15.27 -6.82 5.99
N ARG A 95 -15.42 -6.25 7.19
CA ARG A 95 -14.32 -6.04 8.12
C ARG A 95 -14.68 -6.47 9.52
N ASP A 96 -13.68 -6.98 10.22
CA ASP A 96 -13.70 -7.15 11.66
C ASP A 96 -12.40 -6.67 12.30
N THR A 97 -12.39 -6.68 13.64
CA THR A 97 -11.22 -6.35 14.45
C THR A 97 -10.68 -7.62 15.09
N ARG A 98 -9.38 -7.84 14.96
CA ARG A 98 -8.69 -9.03 15.51
C ARG A 98 -7.33 -8.63 16.06
N LEU A 99 -6.76 -9.45 16.93
CA LEU A 99 -5.36 -9.31 17.30
C LEU A 99 -4.48 -9.72 16.12
N PHE A 100 -3.42 -8.96 15.84
CA PHE A 100 -2.53 -9.24 14.72
C PHE A 100 -1.95 -10.66 14.77
N ARG A 101 -1.59 -11.16 15.96
CA ARG A 101 -1.10 -12.53 16.13
C ARG A 101 -2.10 -13.62 15.71
N ASP A 102 -3.40 -13.37 15.87
CA ASP A 102 -4.44 -14.34 15.52
C ASP A 102 -4.59 -14.42 14.00
N VAL A 103 -4.48 -13.27 13.31
CA VAL A 103 -4.47 -13.21 11.84
C VAL A 103 -3.24 -13.92 11.27
N VAL A 104 -2.05 -13.69 11.85
CA VAL A 104 -0.82 -14.39 11.44
C VAL A 104 -0.95 -15.91 11.65
N SER A 105 -1.56 -16.34 12.77
CA SER A 105 -1.80 -17.76 13.05
C SER A 105 -2.68 -18.41 11.98
N LEU A 106 -3.74 -17.72 11.54
CA LEU A 106 -4.59 -18.19 10.43
C LEU A 106 -3.77 -18.37 9.14
N TRP A 107 -2.98 -17.37 8.75
CA TRP A 107 -2.14 -17.46 7.55
C TRP A 107 -1.11 -18.60 7.63
N GLN A 108 -0.47 -18.80 8.79
CA GLN A 108 0.51 -19.87 8.99
C GLN A 108 -0.11 -21.27 8.93
N ASN A 109 -1.37 -21.39 9.30
CA ASN A 109 -2.14 -22.64 9.17
C ASN A 109 -2.69 -22.87 7.75
N GLY A 110 -2.42 -21.96 6.80
CA GLY A 110 -2.94 -22.01 5.44
C GLY A 110 -4.40 -21.54 5.32
N GLU A 111 -4.95 -20.98 6.38
CA GLU A 111 -6.28 -20.37 6.47
C GLU A 111 -6.19 -18.87 6.18
N GLY A 112 -7.33 -18.18 6.17
CA GLY A 112 -7.36 -16.71 6.08
C GLY A 112 -6.74 -16.11 4.81
N ARG A 113 -6.66 -16.87 3.71
CA ARG A 113 -6.03 -16.44 2.44
C ARG A 113 -6.66 -15.19 1.81
N THR A 114 -7.87 -14.86 2.21
CA THR A 114 -8.63 -13.69 1.76
C THR A 114 -8.54 -12.52 2.74
N LEU A 115 -7.99 -12.75 3.94
CA LEU A 115 -7.86 -11.74 4.98
C LEU A 115 -6.72 -10.77 4.66
N TYR A 116 -7.03 -9.48 4.79
CA TYR A 116 -6.14 -8.37 4.51
C TYR A 116 -6.16 -7.40 5.68
N VAL A 117 -5.05 -7.34 6.43
CA VAL A 117 -4.84 -6.30 7.44
C VAL A 117 -4.65 -4.99 6.69
N LYS A 118 -5.62 -4.08 6.87
CA LYS A 118 -5.77 -2.88 6.04
C LYS A 118 -5.96 -1.66 6.92
N ASP A 119 -5.37 -0.54 6.50
CA ASP A 119 -5.49 0.75 7.18
C ASP A 119 -4.99 0.69 8.63
N TRP A 120 -3.93 -0.10 8.89
CA TRP A 120 -3.38 -0.26 10.23
C TRP A 120 -2.45 0.90 10.58
N HIS A 121 -2.87 1.75 11.52
CA HIS A 121 -2.10 2.88 12.06
C HIS A 121 -0.93 2.44 12.98
N LEU A 122 -0.15 1.46 12.53
CA LEU A 122 0.99 0.94 13.28
C LEU A 122 2.05 2.02 13.59
N PRO A 123 2.36 2.99 12.71
CA PRO A 123 3.25 4.10 13.05
C PRO A 123 2.81 4.85 14.31
N ASN A 124 1.54 5.30 14.36
CA ASN A 124 0.97 5.97 15.53
C ASN A 124 1.02 5.10 16.79
N ALA A 125 0.64 3.82 16.65
CA ALA A 125 0.60 2.88 17.77
C ALA A 125 2.00 2.64 18.37
N VAL A 126 3.02 2.45 17.52
CA VAL A 126 4.41 2.24 17.97
C VAL A 126 4.99 3.51 18.57
N GLU A 127 4.75 4.68 17.98
CA GLU A 127 5.22 5.95 18.53
C GLU A 127 4.60 6.26 19.89
N THR A 128 3.35 5.83 20.11
CA THR A 128 2.66 5.97 21.39
C THR A 128 3.19 5.00 22.45
N GLU A 129 3.40 3.72 22.11
CA GLU A 129 3.86 2.71 23.08
C GLU A 129 5.38 2.77 23.36
N ASP A 130 6.19 3.04 22.33
CA ASP A 130 7.66 2.93 22.40
C ASP A 130 8.35 4.01 21.53
N PRO A 131 8.35 5.28 22.00
CA PRO A 131 8.97 6.40 21.30
C PRO A 131 10.44 6.12 20.97
N GLY A 132 10.82 6.27 19.70
CA GLY A 132 12.19 6.05 19.23
C GLY A 132 12.46 4.66 18.62
N LYS A 133 11.45 3.78 18.56
CA LYS A 133 11.52 2.51 17.83
C LYS A 133 10.79 2.54 16.48
N ALA A 134 10.84 3.68 15.80
CA ALA A 134 10.29 3.81 14.46
C ALA A 134 10.95 2.81 13.51
N PHE A 135 10.13 2.09 12.74
CA PHE A 135 10.58 1.09 11.76
C PHE A 135 10.83 1.71 10.37
N TYR A 136 10.48 2.98 10.20
CA TYR A 136 10.72 3.77 9.00
C TYR A 136 10.82 5.26 9.36
N THR A 137 11.26 6.06 8.41
CA THR A 137 11.21 7.53 8.46
C THR A 137 10.65 8.06 7.15
N THR A 138 9.83 9.11 7.19
CA THR A 138 9.34 9.76 5.97
C THR A 138 10.52 10.27 5.14
N PRO A 139 10.67 9.83 3.87
CA PRO A 139 11.72 10.33 2.98
C PRO A 139 11.62 11.84 2.78
N ASP A 140 12.75 12.53 2.64
CA ASP A 140 12.77 14.00 2.55
C ASP A 140 11.89 14.57 1.43
N ILE A 141 11.79 13.85 0.30
CA ILE A 141 10.95 14.25 -0.83
C ILE A 141 9.45 14.27 -0.52
N PHE A 142 9.01 13.57 0.53
CA PHE A 142 7.61 13.47 0.95
C PHE A 142 7.33 14.25 2.24
N ARG A 143 8.26 15.09 2.72
CA ARG A 143 8.09 15.79 4.01
C ARG A 143 7.12 16.97 3.95
N ASP A 144 6.71 17.41 2.76
CA ASP A 144 5.65 18.40 2.57
C ASP A 144 4.24 17.81 2.74
N ASP A 145 4.10 16.96 3.75
CA ASP A 145 2.86 16.29 4.13
C ASP A 145 2.13 17.12 5.18
N TRP A 146 1.47 18.17 4.70
CA TRP A 146 0.66 19.07 5.52
C TRP A 146 -0.51 18.34 6.21
N MET A 147 -1.02 17.26 5.61
CA MET A 147 -2.13 16.49 6.16
C MET A 147 -1.69 15.73 7.42
N ASN A 148 -0.62 14.95 7.35
CA ASN A 148 -0.08 14.30 8.55
C ASN A 148 0.46 15.31 9.56
N ALA A 149 1.09 16.41 9.13
CA ALA A 149 1.54 17.46 10.05
C ALA A 149 0.38 18.04 10.88
N TYR A 150 -0.78 18.26 10.27
CA TYR A 150 -1.99 18.69 10.97
C TYR A 150 -2.51 17.60 11.92
N TYR A 151 -2.68 16.38 11.43
CA TYR A 151 -3.29 15.29 12.22
C TYR A 151 -2.44 14.92 13.45
N SER A 152 -1.13 14.81 13.29
CA SER A 152 -0.21 14.57 14.41
C SER A 152 -0.24 15.70 15.45
N ALA A 153 -0.47 16.95 15.03
CA ALA A 153 -0.52 18.10 15.95
C ALA A 153 -1.87 18.26 16.67
N TYR A 154 -2.98 17.79 16.09
CA TYR A 154 -4.33 18.19 16.53
C TYR A 154 -5.33 17.07 16.78
N THR A 155 -5.12 15.84 16.28
CA THR A 155 -6.15 14.78 16.37
C THR A 155 -5.69 13.52 17.11
N GLY A 156 -4.38 13.34 17.34
CA GLY A 156 -3.83 12.10 17.90
C GLY A 156 -3.92 10.90 16.94
N ASP A 157 -4.12 11.19 15.65
CA ASP A 157 -4.27 10.20 14.59
C ASP A 157 -3.32 10.55 13.43
N ASP A 158 -3.25 9.69 12.42
CA ASP A 158 -2.41 9.90 11.25
C ASP A 158 -3.02 9.28 9.97
N PHE A 159 -2.40 9.58 8.83
CA PHE A 159 -2.63 8.91 7.55
C PHE A 159 -1.40 8.07 7.18
N ARG A 160 -0.89 7.29 8.12
CA ARG A 160 0.28 6.44 7.91
C ARG A 160 -0.08 5.01 8.23
N PHE A 161 -0.15 4.19 7.18
CA PHE A 161 -0.75 2.86 7.28
C PHE A 161 0.24 1.75 6.95
N VAL A 162 0.08 0.63 7.64
CA VAL A 162 0.70 -0.64 7.29
C VAL A 162 -0.36 -1.57 6.71
N TYR A 163 0.01 -2.29 5.66
CA TYR A 163 -0.85 -3.23 4.97
C TYR A 163 -0.16 -4.60 4.93
N VAL A 164 -0.84 -5.65 5.37
CA VAL A 164 -0.31 -7.03 5.39
C VAL A 164 -1.40 -7.99 4.94
N GLY A 165 -1.11 -8.85 3.98
CA GLY A 165 -2.09 -9.80 3.48
C GLY A 165 -1.45 -10.95 2.72
N ALA A 166 -2.21 -12.03 2.55
CA ALA A 166 -1.83 -13.14 1.70
C ALA A 166 -1.86 -12.74 0.21
N SER A 167 -1.18 -13.53 -0.62
CA SER A 167 -1.21 -13.35 -2.08
C SER A 167 -2.64 -13.37 -2.62
N GLY A 168 -3.02 -12.32 -3.35
CA GLY A 168 -4.35 -12.19 -3.96
C GLY A 168 -5.27 -11.22 -3.23
N THR A 169 -4.93 -10.84 -1.99
CA THR A 169 -5.58 -9.70 -1.30
C THR A 169 -5.42 -8.42 -2.12
N PHE A 170 -6.41 -7.53 -2.04
CA PHE A 170 -6.45 -6.33 -2.86
C PHE A 170 -7.24 -5.21 -2.18
N THR A 171 -7.01 -3.99 -2.65
CA THR A 171 -7.84 -2.83 -2.34
C THR A 171 -8.72 -2.52 -3.55
N PRO A 172 -10.04 -2.37 -3.39
CA PRO A 172 -10.93 -1.93 -4.47
C PRO A 172 -10.47 -0.61 -5.11
N LEU A 173 -10.92 -0.33 -6.33
CA LEU A 173 -10.62 0.93 -7.00
C LEU A 173 -11.18 2.11 -6.20
N HIS A 174 -10.32 3.06 -5.89
CA HIS A 174 -10.66 4.24 -5.10
C HIS A 174 -9.76 5.41 -5.52
N ARG A 175 -10.02 6.56 -4.90
CA ARG A 175 -9.11 7.70 -4.82
C ARG A 175 -8.84 7.99 -3.35
N ASP A 176 -7.67 8.54 -3.05
CA ASP A 176 -7.30 8.81 -1.67
C ASP A 176 -8.13 9.94 -1.04
N VAL A 177 -8.08 9.99 0.29
CA VAL A 177 -8.82 10.95 1.10
C VAL A 177 -8.46 12.38 0.67
N TYR A 178 -9.46 13.25 0.58
CA TYR A 178 -9.32 14.62 0.08
C TYR A 178 -8.75 14.74 -1.34
N THR A 179 -8.78 13.67 -2.15
CA THR A 179 -8.11 13.64 -3.46
C THR A 179 -6.64 14.04 -3.38
N SER A 180 -6.00 13.68 -2.26
CA SER A 180 -4.58 13.91 -2.02
C SER A 180 -3.73 12.91 -2.80
N TYR A 181 -2.45 13.23 -2.91
CA TYR A 181 -1.43 12.27 -3.33
C TYR A 181 -1.17 11.25 -2.24
N SER A 182 -0.70 10.06 -2.62
CA SER A 182 -0.20 9.07 -1.68
C SER A 182 1.13 8.49 -2.13
N TRP A 183 1.84 7.89 -1.19
CA TRP A 183 3.03 7.10 -1.50
C TRP A 183 3.01 5.81 -0.70
N SER A 184 3.54 4.73 -1.28
CA SER A 184 3.57 3.41 -0.66
C SER A 184 4.89 2.72 -0.94
N THR A 185 5.59 2.31 0.10
CA THR A 185 6.80 1.48 -0.02
C THR A 185 6.46 0.02 0.23
N ASN A 186 6.83 -0.85 -0.72
CA ASN A 186 6.57 -2.28 -0.59
C ASN A 186 7.76 -2.98 0.07
N ILE A 187 7.59 -3.43 1.31
CA ILE A 187 8.68 -4.05 2.10
C ILE A 187 8.97 -5.48 1.65
N CYS A 188 7.93 -6.27 1.36
CA CYS A 188 8.06 -7.69 1.01
C CYS A 188 7.02 -8.09 -0.04
N GLY A 189 7.36 -9.05 -0.89
CA GLY A 189 6.45 -9.53 -1.95
C GLY A 189 6.34 -8.57 -3.13
N ARG A 190 5.19 -8.59 -3.81
CA ARG A 190 4.92 -7.80 -5.01
C ARG A 190 3.48 -7.32 -5.02
N LYS A 191 3.27 -6.06 -5.40
CA LYS A 191 1.94 -5.49 -5.63
C LYS A 191 1.79 -5.10 -7.10
N ARG A 192 0.61 -5.34 -7.67
CA ARG A 192 0.23 -4.82 -8.98
C ARG A 192 -0.76 -3.68 -8.79
N TRP A 193 -0.48 -2.57 -9.45
CA TRP A 193 -1.28 -1.35 -9.41
C TRP A 193 -1.96 -1.14 -10.76
N TRP A 194 -3.22 -0.71 -10.72
CA TRP A 194 -3.98 -0.22 -11.87
C TRP A 194 -4.31 1.23 -11.60
N LEU A 195 -3.60 2.14 -12.28
CA LEU A 195 -3.75 3.57 -12.13
C LEU A 195 -4.57 4.13 -13.28
N PHE A 196 -5.49 5.03 -12.97
CA PHE A 196 -6.44 5.60 -13.91
C PHE A 196 -6.26 7.11 -13.91
N ASP A 197 -5.95 7.68 -15.08
CA ASP A 197 -5.69 9.12 -15.20
C ASP A 197 -6.99 9.91 -14.95
N PRO A 198 -7.00 10.88 -14.01
CA PRO A 198 -8.19 11.66 -13.66
C PRO A 198 -8.70 12.54 -14.82
N GLN A 199 -7.89 12.84 -15.84
CA GLN A 199 -8.29 13.59 -17.03
C GLN A 199 -9.08 12.74 -18.02
N THR A 200 -8.85 11.42 -18.02
CA THR A 200 -9.50 10.47 -18.94
C THR A 200 -10.53 9.57 -18.27
N THR A 201 -10.53 9.57 -16.93
CA THR A 201 -11.43 8.77 -16.10
C THR A 201 -12.36 9.70 -15.33
N ASP A 202 -13.67 9.54 -15.51
CA ASP A 202 -14.65 10.34 -14.75
C ASP A 202 -14.65 9.94 -13.27
N VAL A 203 -13.87 10.68 -12.47
CA VAL A 203 -13.65 10.47 -11.03
C VAL A 203 -14.92 10.61 -10.18
N ARG A 204 -16.02 11.15 -10.72
CA ARG A 204 -17.30 11.26 -10.00
C ARG A 204 -17.93 9.90 -9.73
N HIS A 205 -17.54 8.89 -10.51
CA HIS A 205 -17.93 7.51 -10.30
C HIS A 205 -17.02 6.77 -9.31
N LEU A 206 -15.89 7.36 -8.88
CA LEU A 206 -14.90 6.73 -8.01
C LEU A 206 -15.08 7.01 -6.50
N ALA A 207 -16.17 7.67 -6.10
CA ALA A 207 -16.43 8.03 -4.71
C ALA A 207 -17.27 6.95 -4.00
N HIS A 208 -16.66 6.24 -3.04
CA HIS A 208 -17.34 5.35 -2.09
C HIS A 208 -18.49 6.05 -1.32
N VAL A 209 -18.43 7.38 -1.18
CA VAL A 209 -19.18 8.09 -0.14
C VAL A 209 -20.69 8.22 -0.44
N HIS A 210 -21.14 8.13 -1.69
CA HIS A 210 -22.56 8.38 -2.01
C HIS A 210 -23.26 7.41 -2.98
N ARG A 211 -22.54 6.52 -3.67
CA ARG A 211 -23.14 5.53 -4.61
C ARG A 211 -22.22 4.31 -4.83
N PRO A 212 -22.13 3.36 -3.87
CA PRO A 212 -21.28 2.17 -4.03
C PRO A 212 -21.61 1.31 -5.27
N SER A 213 -22.83 1.40 -5.79
CA SER A 213 -23.27 0.70 -7.01
C SER A 213 -22.59 1.15 -8.31
N LEU A 214 -21.81 2.23 -8.30
CA LEU A 214 -21.16 2.80 -9.49
C LEU A 214 -19.69 2.40 -9.65
N LEU A 215 -19.10 1.73 -8.65
CA LEU A 215 -17.71 1.31 -8.67
C LEU A 215 -17.55 -0.18 -8.98
N ALA A 216 -16.64 -0.50 -9.89
CA ALA A 216 -16.17 -1.88 -10.03
C ALA A 216 -15.36 -2.25 -8.79
N TYR A 217 -15.94 -3.10 -7.94
CA TYR A 217 -15.30 -3.64 -6.74
C TYR A 217 -13.91 -4.22 -7.05
N ASP A 218 -13.79 -4.95 -8.16
CA ASP A 218 -12.51 -5.45 -8.67
C ASP A 218 -12.39 -5.12 -10.16
N VAL A 219 -11.47 -4.20 -10.48
CA VAL A 219 -11.20 -3.74 -11.86
C VAL A 219 -10.71 -4.84 -12.78
N ARG A 220 -10.15 -5.93 -12.24
CA ARG A 220 -9.68 -7.09 -13.03
C ARG A 220 -10.84 -7.87 -13.64
N HIS A 221 -12.02 -7.73 -13.02
CA HIS A 221 -13.23 -8.48 -13.35
C HIS A 221 -14.45 -7.56 -13.53
N ALA A 222 -14.22 -6.28 -13.85
CA ALA A 222 -15.28 -5.31 -14.05
C ALA A 222 -16.18 -5.73 -15.24
N ASP A 223 -17.48 -5.87 -14.97
CA ASP A 223 -18.48 -6.14 -16.02
C ASP A 223 -18.61 -4.92 -16.93
N PRO A 224 -18.27 -5.01 -18.23
CA PRO A 224 -18.31 -3.88 -19.15
C PRO A 224 -19.73 -3.38 -19.43
N VAL A 225 -20.76 -4.19 -19.22
CA VAL A 225 -22.16 -3.78 -19.35
C VAL A 225 -22.60 -2.96 -18.13
N LYS A 226 -22.15 -3.36 -16.93
CA LYS A 226 -22.43 -2.65 -15.68
C LYS A 226 -21.58 -1.38 -15.51
N PHE A 227 -20.34 -1.41 -16.01
CA PHE A 227 -19.35 -0.34 -15.90
C PHE A 227 -18.83 0.10 -17.28
N PRO A 228 -19.71 0.59 -18.18
CA PRO A 228 -19.32 0.96 -19.55
C PRO A 228 -18.30 2.10 -19.59
N HIS A 229 -18.22 2.90 -18.54
CA HIS A 229 -17.24 3.97 -18.39
C HIS A 229 -15.81 3.43 -18.16
N LEU A 230 -15.63 2.21 -17.64
CA LEU A 230 -14.32 1.57 -17.51
C LEU A 230 -13.89 0.84 -18.79
N ALA A 231 -14.84 0.45 -19.65
CA ALA A 231 -14.56 -0.36 -20.84
C ALA A 231 -13.61 0.32 -21.84
N ASN A 232 -13.62 1.65 -21.89
CA ASN A 232 -12.81 2.44 -22.84
C ASN A 232 -11.63 3.16 -22.17
N VAL A 233 -11.44 3.01 -20.86
CA VAL A 233 -10.37 3.68 -20.13
C VAL A 233 -9.16 2.77 -20.07
N LYS A 234 -8.00 3.28 -20.51
CA LYS A 234 -6.74 2.56 -20.43
C LYS A 234 -6.12 2.79 -19.06
N ALA A 235 -6.06 1.73 -18.25
CA ALA A 235 -5.27 1.77 -17.02
C ALA A 235 -3.76 1.73 -17.32
N MET A 236 -3.00 2.52 -16.57
CA MET A 236 -1.57 2.31 -16.41
C MET A 236 -1.37 1.18 -15.41
N VAL A 237 -0.75 0.08 -15.86
CA VAL A 237 -0.52 -1.11 -15.01
C VAL A 237 0.95 -1.20 -14.64
N VAL A 238 1.26 -1.26 -13.35
CA VAL A 238 2.64 -1.34 -12.85
C VAL A 238 2.79 -2.38 -11.75
N ASP A 239 3.86 -3.18 -11.85
CA ASP A 239 4.28 -4.10 -10.80
C ASP A 239 5.33 -3.42 -9.92
N GLN A 240 5.00 -3.27 -8.63
CA GLN A 240 5.87 -2.76 -7.58
C GLN A 240 6.54 -3.95 -6.87
N LYS A 241 7.88 -3.97 -6.89
CA LYS A 241 8.73 -4.99 -6.25
C LYS A 241 9.04 -4.64 -4.79
N ALA A 242 9.63 -5.58 -4.06
CA ALA A 242 10.18 -5.29 -2.74
C ALA A 242 11.25 -4.18 -2.83
N GLY A 243 11.24 -3.25 -1.87
CA GLY A 243 12.10 -2.07 -1.85
C GLY A 243 11.61 -0.88 -2.69
N GLU A 244 10.75 -1.10 -3.69
CA GLU A 244 10.25 -0.02 -4.52
C GLU A 244 9.19 0.81 -3.79
N THR A 245 9.24 2.13 -3.98
CA THR A 245 8.24 3.09 -3.50
C THR A 245 7.45 3.63 -4.68
N ILE A 246 6.13 3.58 -4.61
CA ILE A 246 5.26 4.22 -5.60
C ILE A 246 4.75 5.55 -5.05
N PHE A 247 4.74 6.60 -5.87
CA PHE A 247 4.01 7.84 -5.66
C PHE A 247 2.83 7.87 -6.64
N VAL A 248 1.65 8.23 -6.14
CA VAL A 248 0.36 8.23 -6.87
C VAL A 248 -0.38 9.53 -6.62
#